data_AF-A0AB94ITU2-F1
#
_entry.id   AF-A0AB94ITU2-F1
#
_cell.length_a   1.000
_cell.length_b   1.000
_cell.length_c   1.000
_cell.angle_alpha   90.00
_cell.angle_beta   90.00
_cell.angle_gamma   90.00
#
_symmetry.space_group_name_H-M   'P 1'
#
loop_
_entity.id
_entity.type
_entity.pdbx_description
1 polymer ?
#
loop_
_entity_poly.entity_id
_entity_poly.type
_entity_poly.pdbx_seq_one_letter_code
_entity_poly.pdbx_strand_id
1 'polypeptide(L)'
;MKNILLGISSLMVALLIIALIFFQSSIEPRKHQENQRTETQDSRKEQAEYTDGSIDYTFQNEQLKISFDKGKTWRTVPIAKDKLFAGEYSGNKQELIENSYILSTNRIAFLYSDGPDWSAKKIIFTYSLDQGDHWQDAVITNQYPSLRFRKIDFLNENFGYVILTGDRTVSQEMSNVYVTHDGGKSWQETNPTNVTRLIKDGGFVDEQTGFLSSGFINPEEPDLSVTQDGGNSWVKASIPIPDQFSKIFVTAELPFKEEDHLVVLINQEPSGDYQGGKVKGKFLSKDNGLTWEFFAEVEDSNI
;
A
#
# COMPACT_ATOMS: atom_id res chain seq x y z
N MET A 1 -64.19 -10.93 7.24
CA MET A 1 -63.05 -10.57 6.37
C MET A 1 -61.74 -10.28 7.11
N LYS A 2 -61.68 -10.20 8.46
CA LYS A 2 -60.41 -9.99 9.20
C LYS A 2 -59.60 -11.28 9.45
N ASN A 3 -60.27 -12.43 9.59
CA ASN A 3 -59.62 -13.72 9.92
C ASN A 3 -59.02 -14.44 8.70
N ILE A 4 -59.41 -14.07 7.48
CA ILE A 4 -58.84 -14.63 6.23
C ILE A 4 -57.54 -13.90 5.86
N LEU A 5 -57.45 -12.59 6.14
CA LEU A 5 -56.25 -11.78 5.88
C LEU A 5 -55.09 -12.12 6.82
N LEU A 6 -55.37 -12.47 8.09
CA LEU A 6 -54.39 -12.95 9.07
C LEU A 6 -53.82 -14.34 8.73
N GLY A 7 -54.62 -15.22 8.12
CA GLY A 7 -54.17 -16.54 7.68
C GLY A 7 -53.19 -16.48 6.51
N ILE A 8 -53.40 -15.56 5.56
CA ILE A 8 -52.54 -15.40 4.38
C ILE A 8 -51.18 -14.79 4.76
N SER A 9 -51.16 -13.82 5.68
CA SER A 9 -49.91 -13.21 6.17
C SER A 9 -49.04 -14.22 6.94
N SER A 10 -49.66 -15.09 7.74
CA SER A 10 -48.95 -16.13 8.50
C SER A 10 -48.32 -17.20 7.58
N LEU A 11 -48.99 -17.53 6.47
CA LEU A 11 -48.48 -18.46 5.47
C LEU A 11 -47.26 -17.89 4.72
N MET A 12 -47.26 -16.59 4.43
CA MET A 12 -46.18 -15.91 3.71
C MET A 12 -44.89 -15.84 4.54
N VAL A 13 -45.02 -15.56 5.85
CA VAL A 13 -43.89 -15.55 6.78
C VAL A 13 -43.30 -16.95 6.97
N ALA A 14 -44.14 -17.98 7.07
CA ALA A 14 -43.67 -19.36 7.17
C ALA A 14 -42.88 -19.81 5.92
N LEU A 15 -43.34 -19.43 4.72
CA LEU A 15 -42.65 -19.71 3.47
C LEU A 15 -41.30 -19.00 3.36
N LEU A 16 -41.19 -17.75 3.84
CA LEU A 16 -39.93 -17.00 3.88
C LEU A 16 -38.91 -17.63 4.84
N ILE A 17 -39.35 -18.11 6.00
CA ILE A 17 -38.48 -18.79 6.97
C ILE A 17 -37.97 -20.11 6.39
N ILE A 18 -38.85 -20.87 5.71
CA ILE A 18 -38.45 -22.12 5.04
C ILE A 18 -37.43 -21.83 3.93
N ALA A 19 -37.65 -20.80 3.12
CA ALA A 19 -36.70 -20.39 2.06
C ALA A 19 -35.33 -20.00 2.62
N LEU A 20 -35.29 -19.28 3.76
CA LEU A 20 -34.05 -18.94 4.46
C LEU A 20 -33.32 -20.19 4.97
N ILE A 21 -34.04 -21.16 5.54
CA ILE A 21 -33.44 -22.42 6.02
C ILE A 21 -32.86 -23.23 4.84
N PHE A 22 -33.55 -23.27 3.69
CA PHE A 22 -33.04 -23.91 2.48
C PHE A 22 -31.83 -23.18 1.88
N PHE A 23 -31.78 -21.86 1.98
CA PHE A 23 -30.64 -21.07 1.52
C PHE A 23 -29.41 -21.23 2.44
N GLN A 24 -29.64 -21.44 3.74
CA GLN A 24 -28.57 -21.65 4.71
C GLN A 24 -28.02 -23.08 4.65
N SER A 25 -28.83 -24.07 4.25
CA SER A 25 -28.40 -25.46 4.07
C SER A 25 -27.76 -25.75 2.71
N SER A 26 -27.87 -24.84 1.72
CA SER A 26 -27.20 -24.97 0.41
C SER A 26 -25.76 -24.43 0.39
N ILE A 27 -25.30 -23.80 1.47
CA ILE A 27 -23.91 -23.37 1.63
C ILE A 27 -23.11 -24.54 2.22
N GLU A 28 -22.66 -25.46 1.37
CA GLU A 28 -21.62 -26.42 1.77
C GLU A 28 -20.24 -25.73 1.79
N PRO A 29 -19.39 -26.00 2.79
CA PRO A 29 -18.01 -25.54 2.78
C PRO A 29 -17.25 -26.23 1.64
N ARG A 30 -16.71 -25.42 0.73
CA ARG A 30 -15.87 -25.89 -0.39
C ARG A 30 -14.65 -26.59 0.19
N LYS A 31 -14.58 -27.92 0.04
CA LYS A 31 -13.39 -28.72 0.34
C LYS A 31 -12.24 -28.26 -0.56
N HIS A 32 -11.12 -27.88 0.03
CA HIS A 32 -9.87 -27.67 -0.72
C HIS A 32 -9.47 -28.98 -1.40
N GLN A 33 -9.49 -29.00 -2.73
CA GLN A 33 -8.79 -30.00 -3.52
C GLN A 33 -7.33 -29.56 -3.65
N GLU A 34 -6.45 -30.35 -3.07
CA GLU A 34 -5.00 -30.26 -3.22
C GLU A 34 -4.66 -30.70 -4.66
N ASN A 35 -4.40 -29.73 -5.53
CA ASN A 35 -3.92 -30.00 -6.88
C ASN A 35 -2.42 -29.69 -6.93
N GLN A 36 -1.65 -30.73 -7.25
CA GLN A 36 -0.21 -30.69 -7.45
C GLN A 36 0.16 -29.61 -8.48
N ARG A 37 0.87 -28.57 -8.05
CA ARG A 37 1.52 -27.60 -8.94
C ARG A 37 2.92 -28.10 -9.26
N THR A 38 3.15 -28.32 -10.55
CA THR A 38 4.48 -28.46 -11.16
C THR A 38 5.30 -27.20 -10.88
N GLU A 39 6.55 -27.41 -10.48
CA GLU A 39 7.55 -26.39 -10.18
C GLU A 39 7.79 -25.47 -11.38
N THR A 40 7.38 -24.21 -11.27
CA THR A 40 8.01 -23.10 -11.99
C THR A 40 8.64 -22.19 -10.95
N GLN A 41 9.96 -22.06 -11.09
CA GLN A 41 10.90 -21.40 -10.21
C GLN A 41 10.58 -19.90 -10.12
N ASP A 42 10.03 -19.50 -8.96
CA ASP A 42 9.57 -18.15 -8.66
C ASP A 42 10.78 -17.28 -8.24
N SER A 43 11.17 -16.34 -9.11
CA SER A 43 12.22 -15.34 -8.89
C SER A 43 11.73 -14.11 -8.10
N ARG A 44 10.56 -14.18 -7.44
CA ARG A 44 10.05 -13.12 -6.54
C ARG A 44 10.79 -12.95 -5.20
N LYS A 45 11.75 -13.81 -4.88
CA LYS A 45 12.48 -13.73 -3.60
C LYS A 45 13.69 -12.81 -3.65
N GLU A 46 13.48 -11.52 -3.86
CA GLU A 46 14.45 -10.50 -3.42
C GLU A 46 13.85 -9.09 -3.27
N GLN A 47 12.57 -9.01 -2.95
CA GLN A 47 11.93 -7.79 -2.49
C GLN A 47 11.26 -8.06 -1.14
N ALA A 48 12.06 -7.90 -0.08
CA ALA A 48 11.62 -7.64 1.30
C ALA A 48 10.23 -8.17 1.71
N GLU A 49 10.00 -9.49 1.67
CA GLU A 49 8.87 -10.12 2.35
C GLU A 49 9.10 -10.07 3.88
N TYR A 50 8.82 -8.92 4.50
CA TYR A 50 8.82 -8.78 5.96
C TYR A 50 7.43 -9.05 6.55
N THR A 51 6.86 -10.23 6.27
CA THR A 51 5.82 -10.77 7.13
C THR A 51 6.31 -12.09 7.69
N ASP A 52 7.14 -12.01 8.74
CA ASP A 52 7.36 -13.17 9.58
C ASP A 52 5.98 -13.58 10.10
N GLY A 53 5.46 -14.73 9.63
CA GLY A 53 4.14 -15.26 10.00
C GLY A 53 3.98 -15.57 11.49
N SER A 54 4.96 -15.21 12.33
CA SER A 54 4.89 -15.18 13.78
C SER A 54 4.38 -13.83 14.36
N ILE A 55 4.44 -12.74 13.59
CA ILE A 55 4.08 -11.39 14.03
C ILE A 55 2.60 -11.11 13.80
N ASP A 56 1.93 -10.59 14.82
CA ASP A 56 0.51 -10.20 14.77
C ASP A 56 0.30 -8.86 15.50
N TYR A 57 -0.78 -8.15 15.19
CA TYR A 57 -1.14 -6.91 15.86
C TYR A 57 -2.64 -6.84 16.17
N THR A 58 -2.99 -6.08 17.21
CA THR A 58 -4.40 -5.84 17.55
C THR A 58 -4.60 -4.48 18.20
N PHE A 59 -5.81 -3.95 18.10
CA PHE A 59 -6.25 -2.81 18.89
C PHE A 59 -7.05 -3.28 20.09
N GLN A 60 -6.53 -3.09 21.30
CA GLN A 60 -7.21 -3.42 22.55
C GLN A 60 -7.21 -2.21 23.48
N ASN A 61 -8.38 -1.82 23.99
CA ASN A 61 -8.54 -0.68 24.91
C ASN A 61 -7.93 0.62 24.37
N GLU A 62 -8.18 0.94 23.09
CA GLU A 62 -7.63 2.11 22.40
C GLU A 62 -6.09 2.16 22.32
N GLN A 63 -5.43 1.01 22.48
CA GLN A 63 -3.98 0.85 22.34
C GLN A 63 -3.65 -0.16 21.23
N LEU A 64 -2.61 0.14 20.47
CA LEU A 64 -2.01 -0.84 19.55
C LEU A 64 -1.13 -1.80 20.35
N LYS A 65 -1.28 -3.10 20.08
CA LYS A 65 -0.44 -4.16 20.64
C LYS A 65 0.11 -5.03 19.53
N ILE A 66 1.32 -5.55 19.75
CA ILE A 66 2.02 -6.44 18.83
C ILE A 66 2.39 -7.72 19.56
N SER A 67 2.36 -8.84 18.83
CA SER A 67 2.83 -10.14 19.27
C SER A 67 3.90 -10.64 18.31
N PHE A 68 4.90 -11.38 18.83
CA PHE A 68 5.96 -12.05 18.06
C PHE A 68 5.85 -13.58 18.17
N ASP A 69 4.80 -14.08 18.80
CA ASP A 69 4.64 -15.50 19.13
C ASP A 69 3.24 -16.03 18.79
N LYS A 70 2.63 -15.46 17.74
CA LYS A 70 1.28 -15.79 17.25
C LYS A 70 0.19 -15.54 18.29
N GLY A 71 0.25 -14.39 18.94
CA GLY A 71 -0.77 -13.89 19.86
C GLY A 71 -0.73 -14.49 21.27
N LYS A 72 0.34 -15.21 21.65
CA LYS A 72 0.46 -15.77 23.01
C LYS A 72 0.85 -14.68 24.01
N THR A 73 1.77 -13.79 23.63
CA THR A 73 2.16 -12.61 24.39
C THR A 73 1.97 -11.35 23.55
N TRP A 74 1.63 -10.27 24.24
CA TRP A 74 1.30 -8.98 23.63
C TRP A 74 2.08 -7.86 24.31
N ARG A 75 2.69 -7.01 23.50
CA ARG A 75 3.42 -5.82 23.94
C ARG A 75 2.68 -4.59 23.45
N THR A 76 2.52 -3.59 24.32
CA THR A 76 1.88 -2.33 23.96
C THR A 76 2.85 -1.44 23.19
N VAL A 77 2.39 -0.92 22.06
CA VAL A 77 3.10 0.13 21.31
C VAL A 77 2.82 1.48 21.99
N PRO A 78 3.83 2.31 22.30
CA PRO A 78 3.67 3.56 23.05
C PRO A 78 3.11 4.70 22.18
N ILE A 79 2.14 4.41 21.30
CA ILE A 79 1.50 5.37 20.41
C ILE A 79 0.00 5.32 20.65
N ALA A 80 -0.60 6.49 20.87
CA ALA A 80 -2.05 6.59 20.99
C ALA A 80 -2.73 6.27 19.65
N LYS A 81 -3.81 5.48 19.68
CA LYS A 81 -4.48 4.98 18.48
C LYS A 81 -4.93 6.09 17.53
N ASP A 82 -5.43 7.20 18.07
CA ASP A 82 -5.90 8.35 17.29
C ASP A 82 -4.79 8.97 16.42
N LYS A 83 -3.54 8.95 16.88
CA LYS A 83 -2.39 9.47 16.14
C LYS A 83 -2.08 8.64 14.89
N LEU A 84 -2.17 7.31 14.99
CA LEU A 84 -1.95 6.39 13.86
C LEU A 84 -2.92 6.64 12.71
N PHE A 85 -4.10 7.21 13.01
CA PHE A 85 -5.14 7.52 12.05
C PHE A 85 -5.32 9.02 11.78
N ALA A 86 -4.40 9.87 12.27
CA ALA A 86 -4.48 11.31 12.09
C ALA A 86 -4.18 11.70 10.63
N GLY A 87 -4.91 12.70 10.11
CA GLY A 87 -4.86 13.15 8.72
C GLY A 87 -6.20 12.95 8.00
N GLU A 88 -6.17 12.96 6.67
CA GLU A 88 -7.35 12.75 5.81
C GLU A 88 -7.70 11.25 5.65
N TYR A 89 -7.72 10.50 6.75
CA TYR A 89 -8.05 9.08 6.72
C TYR A 89 -9.53 8.83 7.04
N SER A 90 -10.24 8.16 6.13
CA SER A 90 -11.67 7.84 6.22
C SER A 90 -11.99 6.35 6.35
N GLY A 91 -10.99 5.48 6.53
CA GLY A 91 -11.17 4.04 6.67
C GLY A 91 -11.68 3.60 8.06
N ASN A 92 -11.76 2.28 8.27
CA ASN A 92 -12.43 1.65 9.43
C ASN A 92 -11.79 1.93 10.81
N LYS A 93 -10.55 2.45 10.86
CA LYS A 93 -9.74 2.68 12.09
C LYS A 93 -9.66 1.45 13.03
N GLN A 94 -9.84 0.27 12.45
CA GLN A 94 -9.74 -1.04 13.10
C GLN A 94 -8.50 -1.80 12.62
N GLU A 95 -7.98 -1.44 11.45
CA GLU A 95 -6.74 -1.97 10.87
C GLU A 95 -5.76 -0.81 10.70
N LEU A 96 -4.45 -1.08 10.83
CA LEU A 96 -3.42 -0.10 10.55
C LEU A 96 -3.54 0.37 9.09
N ILE A 97 -3.24 1.65 8.84
CA ILE A 97 -3.20 2.17 7.47
C ILE A 97 -2.10 1.43 6.71
N GLU A 98 -2.45 0.87 5.55
CA GLU A 98 -1.48 0.21 4.69
C GLU A 98 -0.29 1.12 4.41
N ASN A 99 0.91 0.53 4.30
CA ASN A 99 2.16 1.24 4.04
C ASN A 99 2.60 2.23 5.14
N SER A 100 1.86 2.39 6.24
CA SER A 100 2.23 3.32 7.32
C SER A 100 3.04 2.68 8.46
N TYR A 101 3.51 1.45 8.28
CA TYR A 101 4.18 0.69 9.33
C TYR A 101 5.10 -0.38 8.76
N ILE A 102 6.01 -0.87 9.60
CA ILE A 102 6.89 -2.02 9.31
C ILE A 102 6.75 -3.00 10.47
N LEU A 103 6.46 -4.26 10.18
CA LEU A 103 6.38 -5.33 11.18
C LEU A 103 7.36 -6.45 10.81
N SER A 104 8.57 -6.38 11.36
CA SER A 104 9.56 -7.45 11.26
C SER A 104 10.18 -7.74 12.61
N THR A 105 10.89 -8.86 12.74
CA THR A 105 11.61 -9.22 13.97
C THR A 105 12.77 -8.30 14.27
N ASN A 106 13.35 -7.66 13.24
CA ASN A 106 14.51 -6.77 13.36
C ASN A 106 14.12 -5.28 13.42
N ARG A 107 12.91 -4.93 12.96
CA ARG A 107 12.40 -3.57 12.94
C ARG A 107 10.88 -3.57 13.02
N ILE A 108 10.38 -2.92 14.06
CA ILE A 108 8.99 -2.49 14.16
C ILE A 108 8.99 -0.99 13.96
N ALA A 109 8.11 -0.46 13.12
CA ALA A 109 7.98 0.98 12.98
C ALA A 109 6.58 1.45 12.62
N PHE A 110 6.28 2.70 12.98
CA PHE A 110 5.02 3.37 12.70
C PHE A 110 5.26 4.80 12.22
N LEU A 111 4.61 5.17 11.13
CA LEU A 111 4.61 6.51 10.54
C LEU A 111 3.26 7.18 10.79
N TYR A 112 3.27 8.28 11.55
CA TYR A 112 2.02 8.94 11.95
C TYR A 112 2.16 10.45 12.09
N SER A 113 1.03 11.15 12.19
CA SER A 113 0.99 12.59 12.40
C SER A 113 0.66 12.91 13.86
N ASP A 114 1.42 13.80 14.47
CA ASP A 114 1.21 14.23 15.86
C ASP A 114 1.34 15.75 15.99
N GLY A 115 0.69 16.32 17.00
CA GLY A 115 0.67 17.76 17.25
C GLY A 115 -0.75 18.29 17.51
N PRO A 116 -0.87 19.43 18.21
CA PRO A 116 -2.16 19.93 18.69
C PRO A 116 -3.05 20.48 17.57
N ASP A 117 -2.46 21.06 16.53
CA ASP A 117 -3.17 21.68 15.40
C ASP A 117 -2.30 21.67 14.14
N TRP A 118 -2.87 22.14 13.02
CA TRP A 118 -2.25 22.13 11.69
C TRP A 118 -0.91 22.88 11.64
N SER A 119 -0.69 23.90 12.47
CA SER A 119 0.54 24.71 12.47
C SER A 119 1.70 24.05 13.22
N ALA A 120 1.39 23.05 14.03
CA ALA A 120 2.32 22.29 14.87
C ALA A 120 2.30 20.77 14.58
N LYS A 121 1.61 20.34 13.50
CA LYS A 121 1.63 18.93 13.08
C LYS A 121 3.01 18.54 12.59
N LYS A 122 3.52 17.44 13.13
CA LYS A 122 4.75 16.77 12.71
C LYS A 122 4.41 15.41 12.13
N ILE A 123 5.26 14.92 11.26
CA ILE A 123 5.26 13.50 10.91
C ILE A 123 6.36 12.82 11.72
N ILE A 124 5.96 11.81 12.50
CA ILE A 124 6.80 11.09 13.43
C ILE A 124 6.96 9.66 12.94
N PHE A 125 8.19 9.18 13.04
CA PHE A 125 8.59 7.78 12.87
C PHE A 125 8.98 7.25 14.24
N THR A 126 8.16 6.35 14.79
CA THR A 126 8.46 5.67 16.05
C THR A 126 8.79 4.22 15.75
N TYR A 127 9.93 3.75 16.25
CA TYR A 127 10.44 2.42 15.91
C TYR A 127 11.12 1.73 17.09
N SER A 128 11.24 0.41 16.96
CA SER A 128 12.00 -0.47 17.85
C SER A 128 12.81 -1.45 17.01
N LEU A 129 14.02 -1.75 17.47
CA LEU A 129 14.94 -2.73 16.85
C LEU A 129 15.12 -3.98 17.73
N ASP A 130 14.37 -4.07 18.83
CA ASP A 130 14.47 -5.10 19.86
C ASP A 130 13.08 -5.60 20.27
N GLN A 131 12.22 -5.84 19.27
CA GLN A 131 10.89 -6.42 19.42
C GLN A 131 9.98 -5.67 20.41
N GLY A 132 10.15 -4.36 20.52
CA GLY A 132 9.35 -3.47 21.35
C GLY A 132 9.81 -3.35 22.81
N ASP A 133 11.03 -3.81 23.15
CA ASP A 133 11.64 -3.58 24.47
C ASP A 133 12.02 -2.11 24.66
N HIS A 134 12.60 -1.46 23.64
CA HIS A 134 12.90 -0.04 23.61
C HIS A 134 12.36 0.63 22.35
N TRP A 135 11.89 1.87 22.51
CA TRP A 135 11.31 2.67 21.44
C TRP A 135 12.08 3.97 21.24
N GLN A 136 12.22 4.37 19.99
CA GLN A 136 12.86 5.61 19.57
C GLN A 136 11.92 6.38 18.65
N ASP A 137 11.93 7.70 18.79
CA ASP A 137 11.18 8.61 17.93
C ASP A 137 12.16 9.40 17.05
N ALA A 138 11.84 9.54 15.78
CA ALA A 138 12.46 10.49 14.87
C ALA A 138 11.36 11.37 14.24
N VAL A 139 11.67 12.66 14.08
CA VAL A 139 10.80 13.57 13.35
C VAL A 139 11.20 13.52 11.88
N ILE A 140 10.30 13.06 11.01
CA ILE A 140 10.50 13.09 9.55
C ILE A 140 10.50 14.54 9.08
N THR A 141 9.49 15.29 9.50
CA THR A 141 9.32 16.70 9.13
C THR A 141 8.45 17.43 10.15
N ASN A 142 8.71 18.72 10.28
CA ASN A 142 7.91 19.61 11.11
C ASN A 142 6.92 20.37 10.23
N GLN A 143 5.77 20.74 10.80
CA GLN A 143 4.75 21.56 10.13
C GLN A 143 4.25 20.94 8.82
N TYR A 144 3.89 19.66 8.86
CA TYR A 144 3.29 19.01 7.71
C TYR A 144 1.79 19.32 7.65
N PRO A 145 1.24 19.66 6.46
CA PRO A 145 -0.18 19.91 6.27
C PRO A 145 -1.00 18.62 6.51
N SER A 146 -2.30 18.66 6.22
CA SER A 146 -3.20 17.51 6.36
C SER A 146 -2.67 16.28 5.61
N LEU A 147 -2.11 15.31 6.35
CA LEU A 147 -1.49 14.12 5.78
C LEU A 147 -2.56 13.21 5.17
N ARG A 148 -2.39 12.88 3.89
CA ARG A 148 -3.36 12.13 3.09
C ARG A 148 -2.81 10.75 2.73
N PHE A 149 -1.77 10.69 1.90
CA PHE A 149 -1.03 9.47 1.61
C PHE A 149 0.22 9.41 2.48
N ARG A 150 0.58 8.20 2.91
CA ARG A 150 1.84 7.94 3.60
C ARG A 150 2.34 6.54 3.26
N LYS A 151 3.63 6.43 3.00
CA LYS A 151 4.33 5.16 2.84
C LYS A 151 5.68 5.24 3.53
N ILE A 152 6.07 4.16 4.18
CA ILE A 152 7.42 3.97 4.72
C ILE A 152 7.91 2.58 4.37
N ASP A 153 9.19 2.49 4.02
CA ASP A 153 9.85 1.20 3.83
C ASP A 153 11.37 1.32 4.01
N PHE A 154 12.04 0.18 4.15
CA PHE A 154 13.49 0.07 4.25
C PHE A 154 14.02 -0.97 3.28
N LEU A 155 14.97 -0.58 2.43
CA LEU A 155 15.66 -1.52 1.54
C LEU A 155 16.69 -2.35 2.30
N ASN A 156 17.29 -1.76 3.33
CA ASN A 156 18.26 -2.43 4.19
C ASN A 156 18.23 -1.81 5.59
N GLU A 157 19.15 -2.23 6.48
CA GLU A 157 19.17 -1.74 7.87
C GLU A 157 19.41 -0.23 8.00
N ASN A 158 20.04 0.39 6.99
CA ASN A 158 20.45 1.79 6.99
C ASN A 158 19.56 2.66 6.08
N PHE A 159 19.28 2.20 4.85
CA PHE A 159 18.53 2.95 3.87
C PHE A 159 17.03 2.67 3.94
N GLY A 160 16.27 3.76 4.08
CA GLY A 160 14.82 3.73 4.03
C GLY A 160 14.26 5.02 3.44
N TYR A 161 12.98 4.98 3.07
CA TYR A 161 12.29 6.10 2.46
C TYR A 161 10.91 6.30 3.08
N VAL A 162 10.45 7.55 3.04
CA VAL A 162 9.09 7.96 3.40
C VAL A 162 8.53 8.80 2.25
N ILE A 163 7.31 8.46 1.82
CA ILE A 163 6.57 9.23 0.82
C ILE A 163 5.33 9.77 1.48
N LEU A 164 5.11 11.08 1.40
CA LEU A 164 3.97 11.77 1.99
C LEU A 164 3.23 12.57 0.93
N THR A 165 1.90 12.63 1.05
CA THR A 165 1.11 13.67 0.38
C THR A 165 0.20 14.42 1.33
N GLY A 166 -0.07 15.68 1.00
CA GLY A 166 -0.91 16.55 1.80
C GLY A 166 -1.25 17.85 1.08
N ASP A 167 -1.79 18.82 1.82
CA ASP A 167 -2.20 20.15 1.32
C ASP A 167 -3.00 20.08 0.01
N ARG A 168 -4.01 19.21 0.02
CA ARG A 168 -4.80 18.98 -1.18
C ARG A 168 -5.62 20.23 -1.52
N THR A 169 -5.44 20.71 -2.73
CA THR A 169 -6.29 21.72 -3.38
C THR A 169 -7.04 21.09 -4.56
N VAL A 170 -7.84 21.86 -5.30
CA VAL A 170 -8.63 21.31 -6.41
C VAL A 170 -7.69 20.75 -7.48
N SER A 171 -7.68 19.41 -7.60
CA SER A 171 -6.90 18.62 -8.57
C SER A 171 -5.37 18.63 -8.37
N GLN A 172 -4.88 19.09 -7.23
CA GLN A 172 -3.45 19.07 -6.87
C GLN A 172 -3.23 18.64 -5.43
N GLU A 173 -2.13 17.97 -5.16
CA GLU A 173 -1.62 17.72 -3.81
C GLU A 173 -0.10 17.89 -3.76
N MET A 174 0.41 18.30 -2.61
CA MET A 174 1.83 18.31 -2.33
C MET A 174 2.32 16.87 -2.20
N SER A 175 3.46 16.55 -2.80
CA SER A 175 4.17 15.28 -2.60
C SER A 175 5.59 15.55 -2.12
N ASN A 176 6.03 14.79 -1.12
CA ASN A 176 7.37 14.90 -0.55
C ASN A 176 7.95 13.50 -0.35
N VAL A 177 9.24 13.37 -0.64
CA VAL A 177 10.00 12.15 -0.40
C VAL A 177 11.09 12.47 0.59
N TYR A 178 11.27 11.60 1.58
CA TYR A 178 12.32 11.68 2.57
C TYR A 178 13.12 10.38 2.52
N VAL A 179 14.42 10.48 2.70
CA VAL A 179 15.32 9.32 2.78
C VAL A 179 16.11 9.35 4.08
N THR A 180 16.52 8.17 4.53
CA THR A 180 17.46 7.98 5.62
C THR A 180 18.60 7.09 5.15
N HIS A 181 19.80 7.34 5.66
CA HIS A 181 20.98 6.48 5.46
C HIS A 181 21.56 5.98 6.79
N ASP A 182 20.83 6.17 7.91
CA ASP A 182 21.29 5.84 9.26
C ASP A 182 20.30 4.97 10.05
N GLY A 183 19.42 4.27 9.33
CA GLY A 183 18.44 3.35 9.90
C GLY A 183 17.21 4.05 10.47
N GLY A 184 16.93 5.29 10.04
CA GLY A 184 15.79 6.08 10.45
C GLY A 184 16.01 6.94 11.69
N LYS A 185 17.27 7.15 12.11
CA LYS A 185 17.61 8.07 13.21
C LYS A 185 17.49 9.52 12.76
N SER A 186 17.82 9.79 11.50
CA SER A 186 17.60 11.08 10.85
C SER A 186 17.05 10.90 9.43
N TRP A 187 16.31 11.90 8.98
CA TRP A 187 15.62 11.89 7.68
C TRP A 187 15.89 13.21 6.97
N GLN A 188 16.13 13.11 5.66
CA GLN A 188 16.37 14.24 4.79
C GLN A 188 15.31 14.25 3.67
N GLU A 189 14.70 15.42 3.44
CA GLU A 189 13.83 15.62 2.29
C GLU A 189 14.66 15.62 1.00
N THR A 190 14.17 14.93 -0.03
CA THR A 190 14.75 14.98 -1.37
C THR A 190 14.44 16.31 -2.05
N ASN A 191 15.02 16.57 -3.21
CA ASN A 191 14.61 17.73 -4.00
C ASN A 191 13.14 17.58 -4.46
N PRO A 192 12.44 18.69 -4.74
CA PRO A 192 11.04 18.67 -5.16
C PRO A 192 10.83 17.76 -6.37
N THR A 193 9.84 16.87 -6.25
CA THR A 193 9.47 15.89 -7.28
C THR A 193 8.76 16.55 -8.48
N ASN A 194 8.19 17.75 -8.25
CA ASN A 194 7.22 18.43 -9.13
C ASN A 194 5.97 17.61 -9.46
N VAL A 195 5.77 16.47 -8.79
CA VAL A 195 4.56 15.66 -8.90
C VAL A 195 3.47 16.32 -8.05
N THR A 196 2.46 16.85 -8.72
CA THR A 196 1.30 17.52 -8.09
C THR A 196 0.01 16.70 -8.21
N ARG A 197 0.07 15.53 -8.84
CA ARG A 197 -1.05 14.60 -9.02
C ARG A 197 -1.15 13.65 -7.84
N LEU A 198 -2.26 12.89 -7.79
CA LEU A 198 -2.46 11.88 -6.75
C LEU A 198 -1.36 10.85 -6.85
N ILE A 199 -0.61 10.63 -5.77
CA ILE A 199 0.32 9.51 -5.69
C ILE A 199 -0.50 8.22 -5.60
N LYS A 200 -0.21 7.28 -6.51
CA LYS A 200 -0.82 5.94 -6.55
C LYS A 200 0.07 4.95 -5.82
N ASP A 201 1.38 5.05 -6.01
CA ASP A 201 2.40 4.28 -5.29
C ASP A 201 3.78 4.95 -5.47
N GLY A 202 4.80 4.46 -4.78
CA GLY A 202 6.19 4.85 -4.99
C GLY A 202 7.14 4.11 -4.05
N GLY A 203 8.43 4.27 -4.30
CA GLY A 203 9.47 3.62 -3.51
C GLY A 203 10.80 3.60 -4.23
N PHE A 204 11.79 3.00 -3.59
CA PHE A 204 13.14 2.86 -4.13
C PHE A 204 13.42 1.39 -4.44
N VAL A 205 14.21 1.12 -5.48
CA VAL A 205 14.69 -0.23 -5.82
C VAL A 205 16.14 -0.45 -5.40
N ASP A 206 16.87 0.65 -5.24
CA ASP A 206 18.18 0.73 -4.59
C ASP A 206 18.35 2.15 -4.00
N GLU A 207 19.50 2.45 -3.39
CA GLU A 207 19.72 3.74 -2.72
C GLU A 207 19.75 4.95 -3.68
N GLN A 208 19.89 4.72 -4.99
CA GLN A 208 20.00 5.74 -6.02
C GLN A 208 18.73 5.86 -6.88
N THR A 209 18.07 4.74 -7.15
CA THR A 209 16.94 4.66 -8.07
C THR A 209 15.62 4.52 -7.33
N GLY A 210 14.75 5.50 -7.52
CA GLY A 210 13.42 5.55 -6.92
C GLY A 210 12.36 6.10 -7.85
N PHE A 211 11.11 5.81 -7.52
CA PHE A 211 9.96 6.01 -8.39
C PHE A 211 8.76 6.60 -7.63
N LEU A 212 8.00 7.44 -8.33
CA LEU A 212 6.70 7.91 -7.91
C LEU A 212 5.70 7.67 -9.04
N SER A 213 4.74 6.80 -8.80
CA SER A 213 3.59 6.59 -9.66
C SER A 213 2.50 7.58 -9.25
N SER A 214 2.04 8.38 -10.20
CA SER A 214 0.98 9.35 -10.00
C SER A 214 -0.11 9.24 -11.06
N GLY A 215 -1.24 9.90 -10.83
CA GLY A 215 -2.31 9.88 -11.82
C GLY A 215 -3.50 10.77 -11.48
N PHE A 216 -4.37 10.89 -12.47
CA PHE A 216 -5.69 11.46 -12.29
C PHE A 216 -6.64 10.43 -11.66
N ILE A 217 -7.87 10.87 -11.38
CA ILE A 217 -8.96 9.97 -11.00
C ILE A 217 -9.33 9.03 -12.15
N ASN A 218 -9.21 9.50 -13.40
CA ASN A 218 -9.40 8.73 -14.62
C ASN A 218 -8.17 8.93 -15.53
N PRO A 219 -7.05 8.23 -15.29
CA PRO A 219 -5.85 8.33 -16.10
C PRO A 219 -6.07 7.73 -17.49
N GLU A 220 -5.44 8.34 -18.51
CA GLU A 220 -5.44 7.82 -19.89
C GLU A 220 -4.09 7.20 -20.28
N GLU A 221 -3.06 7.47 -19.50
CA GLU A 221 -1.68 6.99 -19.64
C GLU A 221 -1.04 6.88 -18.24
N PRO A 222 -0.03 6.02 -18.06
CA PRO A 222 0.73 5.98 -16.82
C PRO A 222 1.57 7.25 -16.65
N ASP A 223 1.68 7.73 -15.41
CA ASP A 223 2.53 8.85 -15.05
C ASP A 223 3.52 8.38 -13.98
N LEU A 224 4.77 8.20 -14.38
CA LEU A 224 5.83 7.67 -13.54
C LEU A 224 6.99 8.67 -13.53
N SER A 225 7.37 9.13 -12.35
CA SER A 225 8.60 9.91 -12.14
C SER A 225 9.68 9.02 -11.58
N VAL A 226 10.93 9.23 -12.01
CA VAL A 226 12.12 8.47 -11.59
C VAL A 226 13.22 9.42 -11.12
N THR A 227 13.94 8.99 -10.08
CA THR A 227 15.26 9.51 -9.71
C THR A 227 16.31 8.43 -9.92
N GLN A 228 17.54 8.82 -10.27
CA GLN A 228 18.70 7.92 -10.39
C GLN A 228 19.90 8.41 -9.56
N ASP A 229 19.67 9.43 -8.74
CA ASP A 229 20.67 10.13 -7.96
C ASP A 229 20.25 10.29 -6.49
N GLY A 230 19.41 9.38 -5.99
CA GLY A 230 18.97 9.36 -4.59
C GLY A 230 17.96 10.46 -4.24
N GLY A 231 17.24 10.99 -5.23
CA GLY A 231 16.27 12.07 -5.06
C GLY A 231 16.86 13.49 -5.21
N ASN A 232 18.10 13.62 -5.70
CA ASN A 232 18.65 14.94 -6.04
C ASN A 232 17.98 15.52 -7.30
N SER A 233 17.48 14.68 -8.19
CA SER A 233 16.64 15.09 -9.31
C SER A 233 15.56 14.04 -9.60
N TRP A 234 14.41 14.52 -10.06
CA TRP A 234 13.26 13.72 -10.47
C TRP A 234 12.87 14.09 -11.89
N VAL A 235 12.68 13.09 -12.75
CA VAL A 235 12.28 13.27 -14.16
C VAL A 235 11.13 12.33 -14.51
N LYS A 236 10.27 12.71 -15.45
CA LYS A 236 9.22 11.83 -15.96
C LYS A 236 9.83 10.73 -16.82
N ALA A 237 9.51 9.48 -16.53
CA ALA A 237 9.92 8.33 -17.31
C ALA A 237 9.15 8.27 -18.64
N SER A 238 9.81 7.80 -19.70
CA SER A 238 9.18 7.58 -21.00
C SER A 238 8.62 6.17 -21.09
N ILE A 239 7.30 6.05 -21.17
CA ILE A 239 6.57 4.78 -21.26
C ILE A 239 5.70 4.78 -22.52
N PRO A 240 6.25 4.45 -23.70
CA PRO A 240 5.45 4.30 -24.92
C PRO A 240 4.47 3.12 -24.78
N ILE A 241 3.19 3.44 -24.62
CA ILE A 241 2.10 2.45 -24.65
C ILE A 241 1.76 2.13 -26.12
N PRO A 242 1.80 0.85 -26.55
CA PRO A 242 1.36 0.48 -27.89
C PRO A 242 -0.08 0.91 -28.17
N ASP A 243 -0.38 1.37 -29.38
CA ASP A 243 -1.69 1.96 -29.74
C ASP A 243 -2.89 1.08 -29.37
N GLN A 244 -2.76 -0.24 -29.53
CA GLN A 244 -3.79 -1.23 -29.19
C GLN A 244 -4.11 -1.31 -27.68
N PHE A 245 -3.23 -0.79 -26.83
CA PHE A 245 -3.37 -0.72 -25.37
C PHE A 245 -3.59 0.71 -24.85
N SER A 246 -3.83 1.68 -25.74
CA SER A 246 -4.12 3.05 -25.36
C SER A 246 -5.32 3.11 -24.41
N LYS A 247 -5.16 3.81 -23.27
CA LYS A 247 -6.17 3.92 -22.19
C LYS A 247 -6.54 2.60 -21.51
N ILE A 248 -5.80 1.52 -21.76
CA ILE A 248 -5.99 0.23 -21.08
C ILE A 248 -5.00 0.12 -19.94
N PHE A 249 -3.70 0.22 -20.21
CA PHE A 249 -2.66 0.20 -19.19
C PHE A 249 -2.33 1.63 -18.78
N VAL A 250 -2.86 2.05 -17.62
CA VAL A 250 -2.95 3.47 -17.24
C VAL A 250 -2.35 3.81 -15.87
N THR A 251 -2.07 2.83 -15.01
CA THR A 251 -1.43 3.08 -13.71
C THR A 251 -0.22 2.17 -13.52
N ALA A 252 0.95 2.76 -13.38
CA ALA A 252 2.18 2.02 -13.08
C ALA A 252 2.19 1.59 -11.61
N GLU A 253 2.55 0.34 -11.36
CA GLU A 253 2.91 -0.17 -10.03
C GLU A 253 4.35 0.24 -9.69
N LEU A 254 4.79 0.04 -8.45
CA LEU A 254 6.19 0.27 -8.08
C LEU A 254 7.11 -0.64 -8.93
N PRO A 255 8.06 -0.07 -9.70
CA PRO A 255 9.01 -0.90 -10.41
C PRO A 255 9.86 -1.77 -9.47
N PHE A 256 10.30 -2.90 -9.97
CA PHE A 256 11.16 -3.83 -9.24
C PHE A 256 12.29 -4.35 -10.11
N LYS A 257 13.32 -4.89 -9.46
CA LYS A 257 14.48 -5.45 -10.16
C LYS A 257 14.24 -6.91 -10.50
N GLU A 258 14.50 -7.27 -11.75
CA GLU A 258 14.53 -8.66 -12.22
C GLU A 258 15.86 -8.84 -12.97
N GLU A 259 16.75 -9.65 -12.41
CA GLU A 259 18.10 -9.89 -12.95
C GLU A 259 18.90 -8.58 -13.16
N ASP A 260 19.12 -8.19 -14.43
CA ASP A 260 19.93 -7.07 -14.87
C ASP A 260 19.11 -5.85 -15.33
N HIS A 261 17.79 -5.90 -15.20
CA HIS A 261 16.88 -4.85 -15.65
C HIS A 261 15.79 -4.55 -14.62
N LEU A 262 15.07 -3.45 -14.85
CA LEU A 262 13.87 -3.14 -14.08
C LEU A 262 12.62 -3.57 -14.82
N VAL A 263 11.61 -3.93 -14.06
CA VAL A 263 10.28 -4.30 -14.53
C VAL A 263 9.27 -3.35 -13.90
N VAL A 264 8.31 -2.90 -14.70
CA VAL A 264 7.10 -2.26 -14.19
C VAL A 264 5.88 -2.96 -14.76
N LEU A 265 4.91 -3.20 -13.88
CA LEU A 265 3.58 -3.66 -14.28
C LEU A 265 2.66 -2.45 -14.34
N ILE A 266 1.88 -2.34 -15.41
CA ILE A 266 0.93 -1.26 -15.61
C ILE A 266 -0.46 -1.85 -15.67
N ASN A 267 -1.28 -1.50 -14.69
CA ASN A 267 -2.63 -2.01 -14.51
C ASN A 267 -3.70 -1.09 -15.12
N GLN A 268 -4.93 -1.58 -15.12
CA GLN A 268 -6.08 -0.95 -15.77
C GLN A 268 -6.96 -0.15 -14.82
N GLU A 269 -6.51 0.05 -13.57
CA GLU A 269 -7.34 0.48 -12.44
C GLU A 269 -8.56 -0.44 -12.16
N PRO A 270 -9.30 -0.26 -11.04
CA PRO A 270 -10.43 -1.14 -10.71
C PRO A 270 -11.59 -1.14 -11.72
N SER A 271 -11.66 -0.14 -12.60
CA SER A 271 -12.72 -0.01 -13.62
C SER A 271 -12.35 -0.60 -14.97
N GLY A 272 -11.12 -1.10 -15.16
CA GLY A 272 -10.67 -1.68 -16.41
C GLY A 272 -11.34 -3.03 -16.70
N ASP A 273 -11.77 -3.25 -17.94
CA ASP A 273 -12.50 -4.45 -18.36
C ASP A 273 -11.78 -5.24 -19.47
N TYR A 274 -10.60 -4.79 -19.91
CA TYR A 274 -9.84 -5.49 -20.93
C TYR A 274 -9.37 -6.85 -20.42
N GLN A 275 -9.68 -7.90 -21.18
CA GLN A 275 -9.54 -9.31 -20.76
C GLN A 275 -10.19 -9.60 -19.40
N GLY A 276 -11.31 -8.93 -19.10
CA GLY A 276 -12.03 -9.05 -17.83
C GLY A 276 -11.30 -8.42 -16.64
N GLY A 277 -10.40 -7.47 -16.88
CA GLY A 277 -9.60 -6.79 -15.86
C GLY A 277 -8.47 -7.66 -15.28
N LYS A 278 -8.17 -8.80 -15.91
CA LYS A 278 -7.26 -9.82 -15.37
C LYS A 278 -5.83 -9.74 -15.88
N VAL A 279 -5.50 -8.71 -16.66
CA VAL A 279 -4.18 -8.58 -17.27
C VAL A 279 -3.56 -7.22 -16.98
N LYS A 280 -2.24 -7.23 -16.88
CA LYS A 280 -1.38 -6.04 -16.77
C LYS A 280 -0.40 -6.03 -17.93
N GLY A 281 0.06 -4.85 -18.32
CA GLY A 281 1.20 -4.72 -19.23
C GLY A 281 2.50 -4.83 -18.46
N LYS A 282 3.38 -5.77 -18.83
CA LYS A 282 4.77 -5.87 -18.32
C LYS A 282 5.67 -5.06 -19.25
N PHE A 283 6.41 -4.13 -18.67
CA PHE A 283 7.39 -3.29 -19.37
C PHE A 283 8.78 -3.47 -18.72
N LEU A 284 9.83 -3.39 -19.54
CA LEU A 284 11.21 -3.54 -19.09
C LEU A 284 11.99 -2.24 -19.31
N SER A 285 12.92 -1.95 -18.41
CA SER A 285 13.87 -0.85 -18.54
C SER A 285 15.30 -1.33 -18.33
N LYS A 286 16.20 -0.91 -19.23
CA LYS A 286 17.64 -1.20 -19.19
C LYS A 286 18.49 0.01 -18.82
N ASP A 287 17.85 1.15 -18.55
CA ASP A 287 18.48 2.42 -18.24
C ASP A 287 18.01 2.93 -16.88
N ASN A 288 17.80 2.02 -15.92
CA ASN A 288 17.36 2.28 -14.55
C ASN A 288 16.05 3.11 -14.47
N GLY A 289 15.13 2.88 -15.40
CA GLY A 289 13.75 3.36 -15.34
C GLY A 289 13.49 4.70 -16.05
N LEU A 290 14.45 5.23 -16.82
CA LEU A 290 14.23 6.42 -17.65
C LEU A 290 13.35 6.11 -18.87
N THR A 291 13.57 4.97 -19.51
CA THR A 291 12.79 4.50 -20.65
C THR A 291 12.30 3.07 -20.43
N TRP A 292 11.10 2.80 -20.94
CA TRP A 292 10.41 1.52 -20.76
C TRP A 292 9.94 0.98 -22.10
N GLU A 293 10.08 -0.33 -22.29
CA GLU A 293 9.63 -1.03 -23.49
C GLU A 293 8.58 -2.07 -23.12
N PHE A 294 7.46 -2.10 -23.85
CA PHE A 294 6.46 -3.14 -23.67
C PHE A 294 7.06 -4.51 -23.98
N PHE A 295 6.84 -5.47 -23.10
CA PHE A 295 7.33 -6.83 -23.24
C PHE A 295 6.21 -7.82 -23.48
N ALA A 296 5.21 -7.85 -22.60
CA ALA A 296 4.09 -8.79 -22.70
C ALA A 296 2.89 -8.35 -21.86
N GLU A 297 1.72 -8.91 -22.13
CA GLU A 297 0.62 -8.98 -21.18
C GLU A 297 0.90 -10.09 -20.16
N VAL A 298 0.59 -9.86 -18.89
CA VAL A 298 0.72 -10.85 -17.82
C VAL A 298 -0.57 -10.94 -17.02
N GLU A 299 -0.90 -12.13 -16.51
CA GLU A 299 -2.04 -12.31 -15.62
C GLU A 299 -1.82 -11.54 -14.31
N ASP A 300 -2.85 -10.84 -13.85
CA ASP A 300 -2.85 -10.22 -12.53
C ASP A 300 -3.01 -11.31 -11.46
N SER A 301 -1.91 -11.65 -10.80
CA SER A 301 -1.89 -12.68 -9.76
C SER A 301 -2.71 -12.31 -8.50
N ASN A 302 -3.30 -11.11 -8.46
CA ASN A 302 -4.12 -10.62 -7.34
C ASN A 302 -5.63 -10.85 -7.55
N ILE A 303 -6.05 -11.58 -8.60
CA ILE A 303 -7.46 -11.88 -8.94
C ILE A 303 -7.75 -13.38 -8.91
#